data_AF-A0A9D9U154-F1
#
_entry.id   AF-A0A9D9U154-F1
#
_cell.length_a   1.000
_cell.length_b   1.000
_cell.length_c   1.000
_cell.angle_alpha   90.00
_cell.angle_beta   90.00
_cell.angle_gamma   90.00
#
_symmetry.space_group_name_H-M   'P 1'
#
loop_
_entity.id
_entity.type
_entity.pdbx_description
1 polymer ?
#
loop_
_entity_poly.entity_id
_entity_poly.type
_entity_poly.pdbx_seq_one_letter_code
_entity_poly.pdbx_strand_id
1 'polypeptide(L)' 'QPLEAVMDARRKLNPTQRFGTADEFGAACAFLCSAHAGYINGQNVLMDGGAYPGTF' A
#
# COMPACT_ATOMS: atom_id res chain seq x y z
N GLN A 1 -19.64 -16.20 7.54
CA GLN A 1 -18.25 -16.58 7.88
C GLN A 1 -17.80 -15.71 9.05
N PRO A 2 -17.00 -16.21 10.00
CA PRO A 2 -16.42 -15.36 11.04
C PRO A 2 -15.53 -14.27 10.41
N LEU A 3 -15.52 -13.08 11.00
CA LEU A 3 -14.83 -11.89 10.47
C LEU A 3 -13.35 -12.16 10.21
N GLU A 4 -12.70 -12.84 11.15
CA GLU A 4 -11.29 -13.22 11.11
C GLU A 4 -11.00 -14.09 9.89
N ALA A 5 -11.86 -15.05 9.55
CA ALA A 5 -11.66 -15.91 8.38
C ALA A 5 -11.75 -15.11 7.06
N VAL A 6 -12.62 -14.09 7.00
CA VAL A 6 -12.73 -13.20 5.84
C VAL A 6 -11.49 -12.32 5.71
N MET A 7 -11.00 -11.77 6.84
CA MET A 7 -9.79 -10.96 6.87
C MET A 7 -8.56 -11.77 6.47
N ASP A 8 -8.47 -13.01 6.94
CA ASP A 8 -7.42 -13.96 6.59
C ASP A 8 -7.43 -14.35 5.12
N ALA A 9 -8.60 -14.56 4.53
CA ALA A 9 -8.72 -14.81 3.10
C ALA A 9 -8.27 -13.61 2.28
N ARG A 10 -8.63 -12.39 2.70
CA ARG A 10 -8.26 -11.15 2.00
C ARG A 10 -6.76 -10.86 2.05
N ARG A 11 -6.10 -10.99 3.20
CA ARG A 11 -4.65 -10.77 3.30
C ARG A 11 -3.86 -11.70 2.39
N LYS A 12 -4.35 -12.92 2.15
CA LYS A 12 -3.70 -13.91 1.28
C LYS A 12 -3.74 -13.56 -0.21
N LEU A 13 -4.66 -12.69 -0.63
CA LEU A 13 -4.72 -12.18 -2.01
C LEU A 13 -3.68 -11.10 -2.28
N ASN A 14 -3.11 -10.51 -1.22
CA ASN A 14 -2.04 -9.54 -1.32
C ASN A 14 -0.68 -10.29 -1.40
N PRO A 15 0.20 -10.04 -2.38
CA PRO A 15 1.52 -10.67 -2.43
C PRO A 15 2.35 -10.52 -1.15
N THR A 16 2.22 -9.40 -0.42
CA THR A 16 2.90 -9.21 0.87
C THR A 16 2.26 -10.00 2.03
N GLN A 17 1.13 -10.67 1.81
CA GLN A 17 0.40 -11.52 2.77
C GLN A 17 -0.04 -10.81 4.05
N ARG A 18 -0.11 -9.47 4.03
CA ARG A 18 -0.51 -8.63 5.16
C ARG A 18 -1.28 -7.41 4.68
N PHE A 19 -1.93 -6.75 5.63
CA PHE A 19 -2.41 -5.39 5.42
C PHE A 19 -1.28 -4.40 5.68
N GLY A 20 -1.31 -3.28 4.97
CA GLY A 20 -0.46 -2.14 5.28
C GLY A 20 -0.83 -1.54 6.63
N THR A 21 0.13 -0.84 7.23
CA THR A 21 -0.07 -0.09 8.48
C THR A 21 -0.20 1.40 8.19
N ALA A 22 -0.83 2.14 9.12
CA ALA A 22 -0.93 3.59 9.00
C ALA A 22 0.46 4.26 9.00
N ASP A 23 1.41 3.72 9.75
CA ASP A 23 2.77 4.26 9.83
C ASP A 23 3.53 4.15 8.49
N GLU A 24 3.37 3.03 7.77
CA GLU A 24 3.98 2.87 6.44
C GLU A 24 3.41 3.87 5.43
N PHE A 25 2.10 4.07 5.44
CA PHE A 25 1.46 5.08 4.60
C PHE A 25 1.91 6.49 4.99
N GLY A 26 1.97 6.78 6.29
CA GLY A 26 2.45 8.05 6.82
C GLY A 26 3.90 8.34 6.42
N ALA A 27 4.77 7.33 6.46
CA ALA A 27 6.16 7.46 6.04
C ALA A 27 6.27 7.79 4.54
N ALA A 28 5.48 7.15 3.69
CA ALA A 28 5.45 7.47 2.26
C ALA A 28 4.93 8.89 1.99
N CYS A 29 3.87 9.31 2.69
CA CYS A 29 3.37 10.69 2.64
C CYS A 29 4.46 11.69 3.06
N ALA A 30 5.13 11.45 4.19
CA ALA A 30 6.21 12.29 4.69
C ALA A 30 7.38 12.37 3.70
N PHE A 31 7.73 11.26 3.05
CA PHE A 31 8.74 11.25 1.98
C PHE A 31 8.32 12.15 0.80
N LEU A 32 7.08 12.05 0.32
CA LEU A 32 6.57 12.86 -0.78
C LEU A 32 6.51 14.36 -0.43
N CYS A 33 6.32 14.70 0.85
CA CYS A 33 6.39 16.09 1.33
C CYS A 33 7.82 16.60 1.56
N SER A 34 8.83 15.73 1.50
CA SER A 34 10.21 16.08 1.81
C SER A 34 10.95 16.72 0.62
N ALA A 35 12.12 17.31 0.90
CA ALA A 35 13.01 17.84 -0.13
C ALA A 35 13.51 16.76 -1.12
N HIS A 36 13.43 15.48 -0.75
CA HIS A 36 13.89 14.37 -1.59
C HIS A 36 12.95 14.03 -2.75
N ALA A 37 11.69 14.48 -2.68
CA ALA A 37 10.66 14.20 -3.69
C ALA A 37 10.41 15.38 -4.64
N GLY A 38 11.30 16.39 -4.68
CA GLY A 38 11.10 17.64 -5.42
C GLY A 38 10.90 17.51 -6.95
N TYR A 39 11.12 16.32 -7.52
CA TYR A 39 10.89 16.02 -8.93
C TYR A 39 9.77 14.99 -9.18
N ILE A 40 9.02 14.60 -8.14
CA ILE A 40 7.89 13.65 -8.22
C ILE A 40 6.60 14.47 -8.12
N ASN A 41 5.86 14.57 -9.23
CA ASN A 41 4.59 15.30 -9.26
C ASN A 41 3.58 14.62 -10.22
N GLY A 42 2.29 14.78 -9.94
CA GLY A 42 1.21 14.24 -10.77
C GLY A 42 1.16 12.71 -10.84
N GLN A 43 1.84 12.02 -9.92
CA GLN A 43 1.90 10.57 -9.87
C GLN A 43 0.83 9.99 -8.93
N ASN A 44 0.25 8.86 -9.31
CA ASN A 44 -0.50 8.01 -8.40
C ASN A 44 0.44 6.93 -7.87
N VAL A 45 0.82 7.01 -6.59
CA VAL A 45 1.70 6.02 -5.96
C VAL A 45 0.83 4.94 -5.30
N LEU A 46 0.81 3.76 -5.90
CA LEU A 46 0.02 2.63 -5.40
C LEU A 46 0.76 1.90 -4.27
N MET A 47 0.17 1.89 -3.08
CA MET A 47 0.69 1.20 -1.89
C MET A 47 -0.27 0.08 -1.46
N ASP A 48 -0.41 -0.95 -2.29
CA ASP A 48 -1.39 -2.02 -2.09
C ASP A 48 -0.76 -3.39 -1.83
N GLY A 49 0.55 -3.44 -1.61
CA GLY A 49 1.29 -4.70 -1.44
C GLY A 49 1.32 -5.59 -2.70
N GLY A 50 0.97 -5.06 -3.87
CA GLY A 50 0.93 -5.77 -5.14
C GLY A 50 -0.40 -6.47 -5.43
N ALA A 51 -1.49 -6.06 -4.78
CA ALA A 51 -2.79 -6.66 -5.02
C ALA A 51 -3.33 -6.37 -6.44
N TYR A 52 -2.99 -5.22 -7.01
CA TYR A 52 -3.26 -4.87 -8.39
C TYR A 52 -2.29 -5.60 -9.34
N PRO A 53 -2.78 -6.47 -10.24
CA PRO A 53 -1.93 -7.26 -11.13
C PRO A 53 -1.56 -6.54 -12.43
N GLY A 54 -2.05 -5.31 -12.63
CA GLY A 54 -1.79 -4.54 -13.84
C GLY A 54 -0.37 -3.99 -13.87
N THR A 55 0.13 -3.74 -15.08
CA THR A 55 1.50 -3.29 -15.27
C THR A 55 1.69 -1.82 -14.89
N PHE A 56 0.71 -0.96 -15.18
CA PHE A 56 0.70 0.48 -14.90
C PHE A 56 -0.72 0.97 -14.56
#